data_AF-A0A5N7MQ67-F1
#
_entry.id   AF-A0A5N7MQ67-F1
#
_cell.length_a   1.000
_cell.length_b   1.000
_cell.length_c   1.000
_cell.angle_alpha   90.00
_cell.angle_beta   90.00
_cell.angle_gamma   90.00
#
_symmetry.space_group_name_H-M   'P 1'
#
loop_
_entity.id
_entity.type
_entity.pdbx_description
1 polymer ?
#
loop_
_entity_poly.entity_id
_entity_poly.type
_entity_poly.pdbx_seq_one_letter_code
_entity_poly.pdbx_strand_id
1 'polypeptide(L)'
;MSWAKKQEQQQEQQEEIMPNKSQQNYRMYSPSLDAMMREILHTLGDINFAAEVELENVDVSAREPKLKEHMMSKVRAAHQERRQPYVDLLETLRRQQHRQSLPA
;
A
#
# COMPACT_ATOMS: atom_id res chain seq x y z
N MET A 1 53.06 17.69 36.40
CA MET A 1 52.36 17.77 35.11
C MET A 1 50.95 17.23 35.33
N SER A 2 49.95 18.09 35.14
CA SER A 2 48.60 17.98 35.70
C SER A 2 47.76 16.89 35.03
N TRP A 3 47.15 16.02 35.85
CA TRP A 3 46.18 14.99 35.45
C TRP A 3 44.94 15.57 34.73
N ALA A 4 44.68 16.88 34.89
CA ALA A 4 43.58 17.58 34.24
C ALA A 4 43.71 17.64 32.71
N LYS A 5 44.94 17.76 32.16
CA LYS A 5 45.14 17.83 30.70
C LYS A 5 44.87 16.50 29.97
N LYS A 6 44.90 15.37 30.68
CA LYS A 6 44.69 14.04 30.10
C LYS A 6 43.21 13.68 29.95
N GLN A 7 42.33 14.39 30.66
CA GLN A 7 40.87 14.19 30.59
C GLN A 7 40.25 14.99 29.45
N GLU A 8 40.68 16.24 29.25
CA GLU A 8 40.17 17.13 28.21
C GLU A 8 40.49 16.62 26.79
N GLN A 9 41.70 16.07 26.61
CA GLN A 9 42.14 15.51 25.32
C GLN A 9 41.49 14.15 24.98
N GLN A 10 40.90 13.45 25.96
CA GLN A 10 40.10 12.25 25.73
C GLN A 10 38.65 12.59 25.37
N GLN A 11 38.18 13.80 25.71
CA GLN A 11 36.82 14.25 25.45
C GLN A 11 36.70 14.84 24.04
N GLU A 12 37.70 15.61 23.58
CA GLU A 12 37.75 16.13 22.20
C GLU A 12 37.89 15.01 21.15
N GLN A 13 38.60 13.91 21.47
CA GLN A 13 38.70 12.76 20.55
C GLN A 13 37.42 11.92 20.44
N GLN A 14 36.42 12.12 21.32
CA GLN A 14 35.15 11.41 21.25
C GLN A 14 34.04 12.19 20.50
N GLU A 15 34.22 13.48 20.25
CA GLU A 15 33.24 14.28 19.50
C GLU A 15 33.38 14.20 17.97
N GLU A 16 34.53 13.74 17.45
CA GLU A 16 34.81 13.76 16.01
C GLU A 16 34.34 12.51 15.23
N ILE A 17 33.70 11.53 15.87
CA ILE A 17 33.20 10.32 15.19
C ILE A 17 31.79 9.96 15.67
N MET A 18 30.86 10.89 15.52
CA MET A 18 29.44 10.55 15.44
C MET A 18 29.08 10.40 13.96
N PRO A 19 29.04 9.18 13.38
CA PRO A 19 28.49 9.01 12.06
C PRO A 19 27.04 9.50 12.10
N ASN A 20 26.71 10.39 11.16
CA ASN A 20 25.40 10.97 10.96
C ASN A 20 24.36 9.87 10.64
N LYS A 21 23.90 9.17 11.67
CA LYS A 21 22.94 8.05 11.57
C LYS A 21 21.54 8.52 11.18
N SER A 22 21.24 9.82 11.27
CA SER A 22 19.91 10.35 10.94
C SER A 22 19.64 10.41 9.43
N GLN A 23 20.68 10.38 8.58
CA GLN A 23 20.50 10.37 7.12
C GLN A 23 20.27 8.96 6.53
N GLN A 24 20.58 7.89 7.27
CA GLN A 24 20.46 6.51 6.77
C GLN A 24 19.05 5.92 6.91
N ASN A 25 18.21 6.47 7.81
CA ASN A 25 16.90 5.90 8.12
C ASN A 25 15.76 6.38 7.21
N TYR A 26 15.94 7.43 6.41
CA TYR A 26 14.88 7.92 5.51
C TYR A 26 14.71 7.08 4.23
N ARG A 27 15.61 6.13 3.98
CA ARG A 27 15.56 5.21 2.83
C ARG A 27 14.84 3.89 3.14
N MET A 28 14.34 3.69 4.36
CA MET A 28 13.96 2.37 4.87
C MET A 28 12.54 1.88 4.56
N TYR A 29 11.66 2.66 3.95
CA TYR A 29 10.27 2.21 3.75
C TYR A 29 9.74 2.50 2.34
N SER A 30 10.40 1.93 1.32
CA SER A 30 9.66 1.56 0.12
C SER A 30 9.11 0.15 0.35
N PRO A 31 7.79 -0.04 0.39
CA PRO A 31 7.22 -1.39 0.46
C PRO A 31 7.75 -2.22 -0.71
N SER A 32 7.99 -3.52 -0.48
CA SER A 32 8.32 -4.43 -1.59
C SER A 32 7.15 -4.48 -2.57
N LEU A 33 7.41 -4.88 -3.83
CA LEU A 33 6.35 -5.10 -4.82
C LEU A 33 5.26 -6.04 -4.28
N ASP A 34 5.65 -7.09 -3.55
CA ASP A 34 4.71 -8.01 -2.92
C ASP A 34 3.81 -7.32 -1.87
N ALA A 35 4.35 -6.39 -1.09
CA ALA A 35 3.56 -5.65 -0.10
C ALA A 35 2.51 -4.77 -0.78
N MET A 36 2.89 -4.06 -1.85
CA MET A 36 1.96 -3.25 -2.63
C MET A 36 0.89 -4.11 -3.31
N MET A 37 1.26 -5.26 -3.86
CA MET A 37 0.30 -6.19 -4.47
C MET A 37 -0.69 -6.74 -3.44
N ARG A 38 -0.25 -7.07 -2.23
CA ARG A 38 -1.15 -7.51 -1.14
C ARG A 38 -2.13 -6.42 -0.73
N GLU A 39 -1.67 -5.19 -0.60
CA GLU A 39 -2.54 -4.05 -0.27
C GLU A 39 -3.61 -3.85 -1.34
N ILE A 40 -3.24 -3.87 -2.62
CA ILE A 40 -4.20 -3.74 -3.72
C ILE A 40 -5.20 -4.89 -3.75
N LEU A 41 -4.76 -6.13 -3.50
CA LEU A 41 -5.65 -7.29 -3.41
C LEU A 41 -6.64 -7.14 -2.24
N HIS A 42 -6.19 -6.60 -1.10
CA HIS A 42 -7.07 -6.30 0.03
C HIS A 42 -8.13 -5.27 -0.36
N THR A 43 -7.72 -4.13 -0.95
CA THR A 43 -8.65 -3.10 -1.41
C THR A 43 -9.65 -3.63 -2.44
N LEU A 44 -9.20 -4.48 -3.36
CA LEU A 44 -10.09 -5.16 -4.31
C LEU A 44 -11.09 -6.08 -3.59
N GLY A 45 -10.67 -6.76 -2.53
CA GLY A 45 -11.54 -7.55 -1.67
C GLY A 45 -12.63 -6.69 -1.02
N ASP A 46 -12.25 -5.58 -0.39
CA ASP A 46 -13.18 -4.65 0.24
C ASP A 46 -14.21 -4.10 -0.75
N ILE A 47 -13.77 -3.74 -1.97
CA ILE A 47 -14.65 -3.25 -3.03
C ILE A 47 -15.66 -4.31 -3.48
N ASN A 48 -15.24 -5.57 -3.61
CA ASN A 48 -16.15 -6.65 -4.02
C ASN A 48 -17.18 -6.93 -2.94
N PHE A 49 -16.73 -7.03 -1.69
CA PHE A 49 -17.61 -7.29 -0.56
C PHE A 49 -18.66 -6.18 -0.41
N ALA A 50 -18.24 -4.90 -0.53
CA ALA A 50 -19.18 -3.78 -0.48
C ALA A 50 -20.25 -3.86 -1.58
N ALA A 51 -19.87 -4.24 -2.81
CA ALA A 51 -20.82 -4.40 -3.90
C ALA A 51 -21.76 -5.59 -3.72
N GLU A 52 -21.27 -6.71 -3.18
CA GLU A 52 -22.09 -7.88 -2.85
C GLU A 52 -23.17 -7.52 -1.81
N VAL A 53 -22.77 -6.84 -0.73
CA VAL A 53 -23.69 -6.35 0.30
C VAL A 53 -24.72 -5.38 -0.28
N GLU A 54 -24.29 -4.45 -1.14
CA GLU A 54 -25.21 -3.50 -1.77
C GLU A 54 -26.21 -4.20 -2.72
N LEU A 55 -25.76 -5.18 -3.50
CA LEU A 55 -26.63 -5.99 -4.34
C LEU A 55 -27.64 -6.79 -3.52
N GLU A 56 -27.22 -7.40 -2.42
CA GLU A 56 -28.12 -8.11 -1.49
C GLU A 56 -29.17 -7.15 -0.91
N ASN A 57 -28.75 -5.96 -0.49
CA ASN A 57 -29.67 -4.93 0.03
C ASN A 57 -30.72 -4.50 -1.01
N VAL A 58 -30.31 -4.32 -2.28
CA VAL A 58 -31.26 -4.04 -3.37
C VAL A 58 -32.19 -5.23 -3.60
N ASP A 59 -31.65 -6.45 -3.51
CA ASP A 59 -32.42 -7.68 -3.73
C ASP A 59 -33.56 -7.83 -2.72
N VAL A 60 -33.30 -7.53 -1.44
CA VAL A 60 -34.28 -7.66 -0.35
C VAL A 60 -35.23 -6.46 -0.23
N SER A 61 -34.83 -5.25 -0.66
CA SER A 61 -35.60 -4.02 -0.43
C SER A 61 -36.55 -3.65 -1.58
N ALA A 62 -36.21 -4.00 -2.82
CA ALA A 62 -36.97 -3.58 -3.99
C ALA A 62 -38.11 -4.57 -4.32
N ARG A 63 -39.36 -4.11 -4.25
CA ARG A 63 -40.56 -4.91 -4.56
C ARG A 63 -40.93 -4.92 -6.04
N GLU A 64 -40.58 -3.87 -6.77
CA GLU A 64 -40.87 -3.77 -8.20
C GLU A 64 -39.71 -4.40 -9.00
N PRO A 65 -39.96 -5.44 -9.82
CA PRO A 65 -38.91 -6.16 -10.52
C PRO A 65 -38.06 -5.28 -11.46
N LYS A 66 -38.69 -4.35 -12.19
CA LYS A 66 -37.97 -3.47 -13.13
C LYS A 66 -37.10 -2.45 -12.41
N LEU A 67 -37.60 -1.89 -11.31
CA LEU A 67 -36.83 -0.97 -10.49
C LEU A 67 -35.65 -1.70 -9.82
N LYS A 68 -35.88 -2.92 -9.34
CA LYS A 68 -34.84 -3.79 -8.78
C LYS A 68 -33.72 -4.04 -9.79
N GLU A 69 -34.06 -4.48 -10.99
CA GLU A 69 -33.08 -4.72 -12.07
C GLU A 69 -32.28 -3.47 -12.41
N HIS A 70 -32.95 -2.32 -12.53
CA HIS A 70 -32.30 -1.03 -12.78
C HIS A 70 -31.32 -0.64 -11.66
N MET A 71 -31.72 -0.82 -10.40
CA MET A 71 -30.85 -0.55 -9.25
C MET A 71 -29.65 -1.50 -9.21
N MET A 72 -29.85 -2.80 -9.43
CA MET A 72 -28.75 -3.78 -9.48
C MET A 72 -27.77 -3.47 -10.62
N SER A 73 -28.26 -3.02 -11.78
CA SER A 73 -27.42 -2.60 -12.90
C SER A 73 -26.52 -1.41 -12.51
N LYS A 74 -27.08 -0.41 -11.82
CA LYS A 74 -26.31 0.73 -11.32
C LYS A 74 -25.23 0.32 -10.32
N VAL A 75 -25.54 -0.58 -9.38
CA VAL A 75 -24.57 -1.10 -8.41
C VAL A 75 -23.42 -1.80 -9.13
N ARG A 76 -23.72 -2.64 -10.13
CA ARG A 76 -22.70 -3.33 -10.94
C ARG A 76 -21.82 -2.36 -11.72
N ALA A 77 -22.39 -1.33 -12.34
CA ALA A 77 -21.63 -0.32 -13.07
C ALA A 77 -20.68 0.44 -12.13
N ALA A 78 -21.20 0.93 -10.99
CA ALA A 78 -20.39 1.63 -10.00
C ALA A 78 -19.28 0.73 -9.40
N HIS A 79 -19.57 -0.56 -9.17
CA HIS A 79 -18.57 -1.53 -8.74
C HIS A 79 -17.44 -1.68 -9.76
N GLN A 80 -17.77 -1.83 -11.04
CA GLN A 80 -16.78 -1.95 -12.11
C GLN A 80 -15.91 -0.70 -12.21
N GLU A 81 -16.52 0.49 -12.21
CA GLU A 81 -15.80 1.77 -12.25
C GLU A 81 -14.83 1.92 -11.07
N ARG A 82 -15.26 1.57 -9.86
CA ARG A 82 -14.42 1.63 -8.66
C ARG A 82 -13.30 0.59 -8.67
N ARG A 83 -13.56 -0.59 -9.21
CA ARG A 83 -12.61 -1.72 -9.22
C ARG A 83 -11.49 -1.52 -10.25
N GLN A 84 -11.80 -0.92 -11.39
CA GLN A 84 -10.92 -0.93 -12.56
C GLN A 84 -9.50 -0.35 -12.31
N PRO A 85 -9.34 0.81 -11.65
CA PRO A 85 -8.00 1.39 -11.44
C PRO A 85 -7.06 0.47 -10.65
N TYR A 86 -7.60 -0.30 -9.70
CA TYR A 86 -6.83 -1.23 -8.88
C TYR A 86 -6.46 -2.51 -9.64
N VAL A 87 -7.31 -2.95 -10.57
CA VAL A 87 -6.99 -4.06 -11.48
C VAL A 87 -5.83 -3.65 -12.39
N ASP A 88 -5.91 -2.48 -13.02
CA ASP A 88 -4.88 -1.96 -13.92
C ASP A 88 -3.53 -1.77 -13.19
N LEU A 89 -3.58 -1.30 -11.93
CA LEU A 89 -2.41 -1.17 -11.08
C LEU A 89 -1.80 -2.53 -10.72
N LEU A 90 -2.63 -3.52 -10.34
CA LEU A 90 -2.17 -4.86 -10.02
C LEU A 90 -1.48 -5.53 -11.20
N GLU A 91 -2.01 -5.37 -12.42
CA GLU A 91 -1.36 -5.87 -13.62
C GLU A 91 -0.01 -5.20 -13.88
N THR A 92 0.07 -3.90 -13.64
CA THR A 92 1.33 -3.14 -13.78
C THR A 92 2.39 -3.66 -12.83
N LEU A 93 2.05 -3.89 -11.56
CA LEU A 93 2.96 -4.45 -10.57
C LEU A 93 3.39 -5.87 -10.92
N ARG A 94 2.48 -6.72 -11.39
CA ARG A 94 2.81 -8.08 -11.87
C ARG A 94 3.82 -8.03 -13.02
N ARG A 95 3.62 -7.16 -14.00
CA ARG A 95 4.58 -6.97 -15.11
C ARG A 95 5.96 -6.52 -14.60
N GLN A 96 6.01 -5.64 -13.61
CA GLN A 96 7.27 -5.20 -13.00
C GLN A 96 7.98 -6.35 -12.28
N GLN A 97 7.25 -7.12 -11.46
CA GLN A 97 7.80 -8.29 -10.76
C GLN A 97 8.36 -9.33 -11.75
N HIS A 98 7.63 -9.63 -12.83
CA HIS A 98 8.11 -10.55 -13.86
C HIS A 98 9.41 -10.08 -14.51
N ARG A 99 9.54 -8.78 -14.83
CA ARG A 99 10.78 -8.23 -15.38
C ARG A 99 11.96 -8.35 -14.42
N GLN A 100 11.74 -8.19 -13.11
CA GLN A 100 12.79 -8.32 -12.10
C GLN A 100 13.22 -9.77 -11.84
N SER A 101 12.35 -10.74 -12.15
CA SER A 101 12.62 -12.17 -11.96
C SER A 101 13.43 -12.83 -13.09
N LEU A 102 13.63 -12.16 -14.22
CA LEU A 102 14.42 -12.68 -15.33
C LEU A 102 15.92 -12.50 -15.04
N PRO A 103 16.76 -13.54 -15.21
CA PRO A 103 18.21 -13.38 -15.13
C PRO A 103 18.69 -12.49 -16.28
N ALA A 104 19.59 -11.55 -15.96
CA ALA A 104 20.20 -10.62 -16.92
C ALA A 104 21.09 -11.32 -17.94
#